data_AF-A0A7C9VGL0-F1
#
_entry.id   AF-A0A7C9VGL0-F1
#
_cell.length_a   1.000
_cell.length_b   1.000
_cell.length_c   1.000
_cell.angle_alpha   90.00
_cell.angle_beta   90.00
_cell.angle_gamma   90.00
#
_symmetry.space_group_name_H-M   'P 1'
#
loop_
_entity.id
_entity.type
_entity.pdbx_description
1 polymer ?
#
loop_
_entity_poly.entity_id
_entity_poly.type
_entity_poly.pdbx_seq_one_letter_code
_entity_poly.pdbx_strand_id
1 'polypeptide(L)' 'MAFEGRRIAISSIDEAWAFLSEWPGGLHTEMAHVAGIALTRAEVGRISTAEARQAFLDFCIDAEILVRPPS' A
#
# COMPACT_ATOMS: atom_id res chain seq x y z
N MET A 1 0.19 -10.83 9.30
CA MET A 1 1.40 -10.58 10.12
C MET A 1 1.04 -9.70 11.31
N ALA A 2 1.76 -9.78 12.43
CA ALA A 2 1.66 -8.79 13.49
C ALA A 2 2.53 -7.58 13.11
N PHE A 3 1.91 -6.40 12.91
CA PHE A 3 2.61 -5.15 12.62
C PHE A 3 3.23 -4.59 13.92
N GLU A 4 4.16 -5.32 14.53
CA GLU A 4 4.92 -4.83 15.69
C GLU A 4 5.95 -3.81 15.25
N GLY A 5 5.59 -2.52 15.13
CA GLY A 5 6.52 -1.37 15.11
C GLY A 5 7.72 -1.42 14.15
N ARG A 6 7.73 -2.34 13.18
CA ARG A 6 8.84 -2.63 12.28
C ARG A 6 8.71 -1.78 11.03
N ARG A 7 9.81 -1.18 10.60
CA ARG A 7 9.90 -0.53 9.29
C ARG A 7 9.98 -1.62 8.22
N ILE A 8 9.08 -1.55 7.25
CA ILE A 8 9.02 -2.47 6.11
C ILE A 8 9.30 -1.65 4.85
N ALA A 9 10.30 -2.07 4.08
CA ALA A 9 10.52 -1.54 2.74
C ALA A 9 9.67 -2.36 1.77
N ILE A 10 8.80 -1.70 1.01
CA ILE A 10 7.96 -2.32 -0.02
C ILE A 10 8.57 -2.00 -1.38
N SER A 11 8.87 -3.03 -2.14
CA SER A 11 9.66 -2.97 -3.38
C SER A 11 8.88 -3.43 -4.62
N SER A 12 7.76 -4.12 -4.45
CA SER A 12 6.93 -4.66 -5.54
C SER A 12 5.43 -4.44 -5.31
N ILE A 13 4.64 -4.67 -6.36
CA ILE A 13 3.17 -4.64 -6.28
C ILE A 13 2.67 -5.79 -5.39
N ASP A 14 3.22 -6.99 -5.54
CA ASP A 14 2.87 -8.16 -4.73
C ASP A 14 3.10 -7.91 -3.23
N GLU A 15 4.23 -7.28 -2.87
CA GLU A 15 4.52 -6.91 -1.49
C GLU A 15 3.55 -5.86 -0.96
N ALA A 16 3.17 -4.89 -1.78
CA ALA A 16 2.16 -3.88 -1.43
C ALA A 16 0.78 -4.52 -1.21
N TRP A 17 0.42 -5.50 -2.03
CA TRP A 17 -0.80 -6.29 -1.88
C TRP A 17 -0.81 -7.12 -0.61
N ALA A 18 0.28 -7.84 -0.34
CA ALA A 18 0.43 -8.62 0.87
C ALA A 18 0.29 -7.72 2.11
N PHE A 19 0.97 -6.58 2.11
CA PHE A 19 0.84 -5.57 3.17
C PHE A 19 -0.61 -5.11 3.36
N LEU A 20 -1.28 -4.70 2.28
CA LEU A 20 -2.65 -4.19 2.31
C LEU A 20 -3.66 -5.24 2.79
N SER A 21 -3.47 -6.50 2.38
CA SER A 21 -4.35 -7.63 2.73
C SER A 21 -4.30 -8.00 4.22
N GLU A 22 -3.15 -7.74 4.85
CA GLU A 22 -2.93 -8.06 6.26
C GLU A 22 -3.14 -6.85 7.17
N TRP A 23 -3.17 -5.64 6.61
CA TRP A 23 -3.32 -4.39 7.36
C TRP A 23 -4.51 -4.43 8.33
N PRO A 24 -4.37 -4.04 9.61
CA PRO A 24 -5.48 -4.02 10.55
C PRO A 24 -6.58 -3.05 10.10
N GLY A 25 -7.78 -3.57 9.85
CA GLY A 25 -8.87 -2.81 9.23
C GLY A 25 -8.98 -2.99 7.72
N GLY A 26 -8.03 -3.68 7.07
CA GLY A 26 -8.12 -4.20 5.69
C GLY A 26 -8.60 -3.19 4.66
N LEU A 27 -9.32 -3.68 3.64
CA LEU A 27 -10.02 -2.87 2.63
C LEU A 27 -11.30 -2.18 3.18
N HIS A 28 -11.45 -2.05 4.50
CA HIS A 28 -12.65 -1.42 5.09
C HIS A 28 -12.54 0.10 5.15
N THR A 29 -11.37 0.68 4.88
CA THR A 29 -11.24 2.11 4.62
C THR A 29 -11.33 2.39 3.12
N GLU A 30 -11.92 3.52 2.76
CA GLU A 30 -12.04 3.96 1.37
C GLU A 30 -10.65 4.04 0.71
N MET A 31 -9.65 4.56 1.42
CA MET A 31 -8.28 4.68 0.91
C MET A 31 -7.59 3.34 0.70
N ALA A 32 -7.78 2.36 1.60
CA ALA A 32 -7.27 1.01 1.37
C ALA A 32 -7.92 0.36 0.14
N HIS A 33 -9.23 0.59 -0.06
CA HIS A 33 -9.95 0.09 -1.24
C HIS A 33 -9.41 0.71 -2.55
N VAL A 34 -9.21 2.03 -2.58
CA VAL A 34 -8.64 2.73 -3.73
C VAL A 34 -7.22 2.25 -4.03
N ALA A 35 -6.37 2.08 -3.01
CA ALA A 35 -5.04 1.53 -3.16
C ALA A 35 -5.09 0.12 -3.77
N GLY A 36 -5.97 -0.75 -3.27
CA GLY A 36 -6.17 -2.09 -3.82
C GLY A 36 -6.55 -2.08 -5.30
N ILE A 37 -7.55 -1.26 -5.70
CA ILE A 37 -7.94 -1.14 -7.11
C ILE A 37 -6.75 -0.71 -7.98
N ALA A 38 -5.96 0.25 -7.51
CA ALA A 38 -4.79 0.74 -8.25
C ALA A 38 -3.73 -0.37 -8.41
N LEU A 39 -3.44 -1.13 -7.35
CA LEU A 39 -2.52 -2.27 -7.41
C LEU A 39 -2.99 -3.32 -8.41
N THR A 40 -4.26 -3.77 -8.36
CA THR A 40 -4.81 -4.71 -9.37
C THR A 40 -4.67 -4.17 -10.79
N ARG A 41 -4.99 -2.89 -11.00
CA ARG A 41 -4.91 -2.28 -12.34
C ARG A 41 -3.48 -2.23 -12.86
N ALA A 42 -2.49 -2.01 -12.00
CA ALA A 42 -1.08 -2.04 -12.40
C ALA A 42 -0.61 -3.46 -12.73
N GLU A 43 -1.04 -4.49 -11.99
CA GLU A 43 -0.70 -5.90 -12.30
C GLU A 43 -1.15 -6.32 -13.70
N VAL A 44 -2.32 -5.85 -14.13
CA VAL A 44 -2.85 -6.13 -15.47
C VAL A 44 -2.46 -5.09 -16.53
N GLY A 45 -1.52 -4.20 -16.21
CA GLY A 45 -0.99 -3.20 -17.14
C GLY A 45 -1.99 -2.12 -17.58
N ARG A 46 -3.05 -1.88 -16.81
CA ARG A 46 -4.08 -0.85 -17.10
C ARG A 46 -3.67 0.55 -16.63
N ILE A 47 -2.82 0.62 -15.61
CA ILE A 47 -2.15 1.84 -15.15
C ILE A 47 -0.66 1.54 -14.92
N SER A 48 0.14 2.58 -14.81
CA SER A 48 1.57 2.44 -14.52
C SER A 48 1.83 2.02 -13.07
N THR A 49 2.98 1.37 -12.83
CA THR A 49 3.46 1.09 -11.47
C THR A 49 3.63 2.35 -10.64
N ALA A 50 3.96 3.49 -11.27
CA ALA A 50 4.09 4.78 -10.59
C ALA A 50 2.74 5.29 -10.06
N GLU A 51 1.67 5.17 -10.82
CA GLU A 51 0.31 5.54 -10.39
C GLU A 51 -0.18 4.64 -9.25
N ALA A 52 0.04 3.34 -9.34
CA ALA A 52 -0.29 2.42 -8.24
C ALA A 52 0.54 2.69 -6.97
N ARG A 53 1.82 3.02 -7.12
CA ARG A 53 2.67 3.45 -6.01
C ARG A 53 2.12 4.69 -5.33
N GLN A 54 1.67 5.69 -6.08
CA GLN A 54 1.12 6.91 -5.49
C GLN A 54 -0.15 6.60 -4.67
N ALA A 55 -1.10 5.84 -5.24
CA ALA A 55 -2.32 5.46 -4.51
C ALA A 55 -2.03 4.67 -3.23
N PHE A 56 -1.04 3.79 -3.26
CA PHE A 56 -0.60 3.05 -2.07
C PHE A 56 0.05 3.98 -1.03
N LEU A 57 0.87 4.94 -1.45
CA LEU A 57 1.45 5.94 -0.55
C LEU A 57 0.40 6.85 0.07
N ASP A 58 -0.63 7.24 -0.69
CA ASP A 58 -1.75 8.05 -0.19
C ASP A 58 -2.50 7.31 0.93
N PHE A 59 -2.75 6.00 0.75
CA PHE A 59 -3.26 5.14 1.82
C PHE A 59 -2.31 5.11 3.04
N CYS A 60 -1.00 4.94 2.84
CA CYS A 60 -0.05 4.92 3.95
C CYS A 60 0.02 6.27 4.71
N ILE A 61 -0.23 7.38 4.04
CA ILE A 61 -0.32 8.71 4.65
C ILE A 61 -1.63 8.84 5.44
N ASP A 62 -2.75 8.46 4.85
CA ASP A 62 -4.08 8.48 5.49
C ASP A 62 -4.13 7.61 6.76
N ALA A 63 -3.51 6.43 6.70
CA ALA A 63 -3.38 5.54 7.85
C ALA A 63 -2.26 5.92 8.83
N GLU A 64 -1.56 7.04 8.61
CA GLU A 64 -0.46 7.56 9.44
C GLU A 64 0.69 6.55 9.67
N ILE A 65 0.98 5.71 8.68
CA ILE A 65 1.95 4.60 8.77
C ILE A 65 3.18 4.79 7.89
N LEU A 66 3.21 5.85 7.09
CA LEU A 66 4.37 6.18 6.27
C LEU A 66 5.51 6.73 7.13
N VAL A 67 6.59 5.96 7.25
CA VAL A 67 7.79 6.39 7.97
C VAL A 67 8.72 7.12 7.01
N ARG A 68 9.18 8.33 7.38
CA ARG A 68 10.22 9.02 6.60
C ARG A 68 11.54 8.26 6.69
N PRO A 69 12.27 8.10 5.57
CA PRO A 69 13.60 7.52 5.62
C PRO A 69 14.53 8.37 6.52
N PRO A 70 15.49 7.74 7.22
CA PRO A 70 16.49 8.49 7.97
C PRO A 70 17.26 9.42 7.02
N SER A 71 17.41 10.68 7.45
CA SER A 71 18.13 11.74 6.73
C SER A 71 19.63 11.47 6.68
#